data_AF-A0A140LBS8-F1
#
_entry.id   AF-A0A140LBS8-F1
#
_cell.length_a   1.000
_cell.length_b   1.000
_cell.length_c   1.000
_cell.angle_alpha   90.00
_cell.angle_beta   90.00
_cell.angle_gamma   90.00
#
_symmetry.space_group_name_H-M   'P 1'
#
loop_
_entity.id
_entity.type
_entity.pdbx_description
1 polymer ?
#
loop_
_entity_poly.entity_id
_entity_poly.type
_entity_poly.pdbx_seq_one_letter_code
_entity_poly.pdbx_strand_id
1 'polypeptide(L)'
;MLQKPWIKIFIWFMATFFFFLASGVIISIFKPGPTESEVMQFMMGMMAAMDQSMMGVAMNIEHHGVLQEVIVLSTKFMIPLILISTAAGFVIRYVQRRNDHVKP
;
A
#
# COMPACT_ATOMS: atom_id res chain seq x y z
N MET A 1 15.26 19.82 -21.25
CA MET A 1 16.03 18.72 -20.63
C MET A 1 16.04 18.91 -19.11
N LEU A 2 15.02 18.43 -18.39
CA LEU A 2 14.91 18.60 -16.93
C LEU A 2 14.02 17.48 -16.35
N GLN A 3 14.40 16.22 -16.57
CA GLN A 3 13.83 15.13 -15.76
C GLN A 3 14.56 15.13 -14.42
N LYS A 4 13.81 15.37 -13.33
CA LYS A 4 14.33 15.32 -11.96
C LYS A 4 15.08 13.98 -11.76
N PRO A 5 16.22 13.95 -11.05
CA PRO A 5 17.06 12.75 -10.91
C PRO A 5 16.28 11.54 -10.38
N TRP A 6 15.29 11.78 -9.51
CA TRP A 6 14.42 10.74 -8.97
C TRP A 6 13.50 10.09 -10.02
N ILE A 7 13.02 10.87 -11.01
CA ILE A 7 12.24 10.37 -12.14
C ILE A 7 13.12 9.47 -13.02
N LYS A 8 14.39 9.82 -13.20
CA LYS A 8 15.34 9.01 -13.96
C LYS A 8 15.60 7.65 -13.30
N ILE A 9 15.74 7.62 -11.97
CA ILE A 9 15.89 6.38 -11.19
C ILE A 9 14.62 5.53 -11.30
N PHE A 10 13.44 6.15 -11.15
CA PHE A 10 12.17 5.46 -11.29
C PHE A 10 11.99 4.83 -12.67
N ILE A 11 12.28 5.58 -13.74
CA ILE A 11 12.22 5.06 -15.12
C ILE A 11 13.23 3.92 -15.32
N TRP A 12 14.45 4.06 -14.80
CA TRP A 12 15.46 3.01 -14.89
C TRP A 12 15.04 1.73 -14.16
N PHE A 13 14.47 1.86 -12.97
CA PHE A 13 13.92 0.73 -12.21
C PHE A 13 12.78 0.05 -12.98
N MET A 14 11.82 0.82 -13.48
CA MET A 14 10.67 0.30 -14.24
C MET A 14 11.10 -0.39 -15.54
N ALA A 15 12.02 0.21 -16.29
CA ALA A 15 12.56 -0.39 -17.52
C ALA A 15 13.27 -1.72 -17.24
N THR A 16 14.07 -1.77 -16.17
CA THR A 16 14.77 -2.99 -15.75
C THR A 16 13.78 -4.07 -15.29
N PHE A 17 12.80 -3.70 -14.47
CA PHE A 17 11.74 -4.59 -14.00
C PHE A 17 10.98 -5.23 -15.17
N PHE A 18 10.50 -4.43 -16.13
CA PHE A 18 9.79 -4.96 -17.29
C PHE A 18 10.67 -5.79 -18.21
N PHE A 19 11.94 -5.43 -18.38
CA PHE A 19 12.88 -6.22 -19.16
C PHE A 19 13.09 -7.61 -18.55
N PHE A 20 13.27 -7.72 -17.24
CA PHE A 20 13.40 -9.01 -16.56
C PHE A 20 12.09 -9.79 -16.55
N LEU A 21 10.95 -9.13 -16.38
CA LEU A 21 9.63 -9.76 -16.48
C LEU A 21 9.41 -10.37 -17.87
N ALA A 22 9.66 -9.59 -18.93
CA ALA A 22 9.53 -10.06 -20.31
C ALA A 22 10.49 -11.23 -20.60
N SER A 23 11.74 -11.12 -20.14
CA SER A 23 12.73 -12.21 -20.27
C SER A 23 12.27 -13.47 -19.55
N GLY A 24 11.71 -13.33 -18.34
CA GLY A 24 11.15 -14.45 -17.58
C GLY A 24 9.99 -15.14 -18.30
N VAL A 25 9.09 -14.38 -18.93
CA VAL A 25 7.99 -14.93 -19.74
C VAL A 25 8.51 -15.66 -20.98
N ILE A 26 9.49 -15.09 -21.68
CA ILE A 26 10.10 -15.74 -22.85
C ILE A 26 10.72 -17.07 -22.43
N ILE A 27 11.49 -17.09 -21.33
CA ILE A 27 12.09 -18.32 -20.80
C ILE A 27 11.01 -19.34 -20.38
N SER A 28 9.90 -18.89 -19.78
CA SER A 28 8.84 -19.80 -19.34
C SER A 28 8.12 -20.48 -20.50
N ILE A 29 8.04 -19.85 -21.68
CA ILE A 29 7.42 -20.46 -22.88
C ILE A 29 8.21 -21.69 -23.35
N PHE A 30 9.53 -21.69 -23.18
CA PHE A 30 10.40 -22.80 -23.61
C PHE A 30 10.54 -23.93 -22.59
N LYS A 31 9.99 -23.77 -21.37
CA LYS A 31 10.04 -24.80 -20.33
C LYS A 31 8.81 -25.69 -20.42
N PRO A 32 8.92 -27.03 -20.29
CA PRO A 32 7.75 -27.89 -20.16
C PRO A 32 6.87 -27.42 -18.99
N GLY A 33 5.55 -27.53 -19.16
CA GLY A 33 4.58 -27.12 -18.16
C GLY A 33 4.85 -27.76 -16.79
N PRO A 34 4.48 -27.08 -15.69
CA PRO A 34 4.72 -27.58 -14.35
C PRO A 34 4.00 -28.90 -14.12
N THR A 35 4.66 -29.81 -13.43
CA THR A 35 4.06 -31.06 -12.96
C THR A 35 2.99 -30.79 -11.91
N GLU A 36 2.06 -31.73 -11.70
CA GLU A 36 1.01 -31.60 -10.67
C GLU A 36 1.59 -31.31 -9.27
N SER A 37 2.74 -31.92 -8.94
CA SER A 37 3.45 -31.66 -7.69
C SER A 37 3.97 -30.22 -7.57
N GLU A 38 4.46 -29.64 -8.66
CA GLU A 38 4.95 -28.26 -8.67
C GLU A 38 3.79 -27.25 -8.56
N VAL A 39 2.66 -27.54 -9.23
CA VAL A 39 1.44 -26.74 -9.10
C VAL A 39 0.91 -26.79 -7.67
N MET A 40 0.87 -27.96 -7.05
CA MET A 40 0.42 -28.11 -5.66
C MET A 40 1.33 -27.36 -4.69
N GLN A 41 2.65 -27.43 -4.87
CA GLN A 41 3.60 -26.64 -4.06
C GLN A 41 3.41 -25.13 -4.25
N PHE A 42 3.19 -24.69 -5.49
CA PHE A 42 2.90 -23.28 -5.77
C PHE A 42 1.61 -22.82 -5.10
N MET A 43 0.54 -23.62 -5.17
CA MET A 43 -0.74 -23.32 -4.53
C MET A 43 -0.61 -23.26 -3.00
N MET A 44 0.14 -24.17 -2.38
CA MET A 44 0.42 -24.13 -0.94
C MET A 44 1.19 -22.86 -0.56
N GLY A 45 2.19 -22.47 -1.34
CA GLY A 45 2.94 -21.23 -1.12
C GLY A 45 2.07 -19.98 -1.27
N MET A 46 1.19 -19.95 -2.26
CA MET A 46 0.24 -18.86 -2.47
C MET A 46 -0.77 -18.76 -1.31
N MET A 47 -1.28 -19.89 -0.82
CA MET A 47 -2.15 -19.91 0.35
C MET A 47 -1.44 -19.42 1.62
N ALA A 48 -0.20 -19.84 1.85
CA ALA A 48 0.59 -19.38 2.99
C ALA A 48 0.88 -17.86 2.92
N ALA A 49 1.18 -17.34 1.73
CA ALA A 49 1.36 -15.90 1.51
C ALA A 49 0.05 -15.12 1.70
N MET A 50 -1.09 -15.71 1.31
CA MET A 50 -2.41 -15.10 1.50
C MET A 50 -2.78 -15.04 3.00
N ASP A 51 -2.46 -16.06 3.78
CA ASP A 51 -2.66 -16.09 5.23
C ASP A 51 -1.83 -15.00 5.95
N GLN A 52 -0.62 -14.73 5.46
CA GLN A 52 0.25 -13.67 5.98
C GLN A 52 -0.04 -12.27 5.39
N SER A 53 -0.96 -12.17 4.43
CA SER A 53 -1.33 -10.88 3.82
C SER A 53 -2.30 -10.10 4.70
N MET A 54 -2.53 -8.82 4.37
CA MET A 54 -3.58 -8.03 5.03
C MET A 54 -4.96 -8.69 4.98
N MET A 55 -5.23 -9.52 3.97
CA MET A 55 -6.48 -10.27 3.85
C MET A 55 -6.55 -11.44 4.84
N GLY A 56 -5.47 -12.21 5.00
CA GLY A 56 -5.38 -13.28 6.00
C GLY A 56 -5.38 -12.74 7.43
N VAL A 57 -4.67 -11.63 7.66
CA VAL A 57 -4.76 -10.87 8.91
C VAL A 57 -6.19 -10.42 9.15
N ALA A 58 -6.89 -9.89 8.15
CA ALA A 58 -8.28 -9.43 8.26
C ALA A 58 -9.27 -10.57 8.58
N MET A 59 -9.10 -11.74 7.97
CA MET A 59 -9.93 -12.92 8.22
C MET A 59 -9.71 -13.50 9.62
N ASN A 60 -8.50 -13.37 10.18
CA ASN A 60 -8.16 -13.86 11.51
C ASN A 60 -8.30 -12.80 12.62
N ILE A 61 -8.78 -11.58 12.33
CA ILE A 61 -8.99 -10.51 13.34
C ILE A 61 -9.88 -11.01 14.48
N GLU A 62 -10.93 -11.77 14.18
CA GLU A 62 -11.88 -12.27 15.17
C GLU A 62 -11.27 -13.28 16.16
N HIS A 63 -10.15 -13.91 15.79
CA HIS A 63 -9.46 -14.90 16.62
C HIS A 63 -8.27 -14.31 17.38
N HIS A 64 -7.91 -13.05 17.16
CA HIS A 64 -6.78 -12.39 17.82
C HIS A 64 -7.27 -11.17 18.62
N GLY A 65 -7.68 -11.43 19.87
CA GLY A 65 -8.27 -10.41 20.76
C GLY A 65 -7.42 -9.15 20.94
N VAL A 66 -6.09 -9.27 20.96
CA VAL A 66 -5.18 -8.11 21.03
C VAL A 66 -5.26 -7.24 19.77
N LEU A 67 -5.32 -7.85 18.59
CA LEU A 67 -5.41 -7.12 17.32
C LEU A 67 -6.77 -6.42 17.18
N GLN A 68 -7.84 -7.11 17.61
CA GLN A 68 -9.19 -6.55 17.67
C GLN A 68 -9.26 -5.33 18.61
N GLU A 69 -8.65 -5.40 19.79
CA GLU A 69 -8.57 -4.28 20.72
C GLU A 69 -7.84 -3.07 20.13
N VAL A 70 -6.71 -3.28 19.45
CA VAL A 70 -5.96 -2.21 18.78
C VAL A 70 -6.77 -1.56 17.67
N ILE A 71 -7.48 -2.34 16.85
CA ILE A 71 -8.34 -1.84 15.78
C ILE A 71 -9.50 -1.03 16.35
N VAL A 72 -10.16 -1.54 17.40
CA VAL A 72 -11.27 -0.85 18.07
C VAL A 72 -10.78 0.46 18.71
N LEU A 73 -9.64 0.45 19.38
CA LEU A 73 -9.04 1.63 19.97
C LEU A 73 -8.69 2.68 18.90
N SER A 74 -8.06 2.25 17.81
CA SER A 74 -7.70 3.11 16.68
C SER A 74 -8.94 3.74 16.04
N THR A 75 -10.00 2.95 15.86
CA THR A 75 -11.28 3.42 15.29
C THR A 75 -11.96 4.43 16.21
N LYS A 76 -11.92 4.22 17.53
CA LYS A 76 -12.46 5.16 18.52
C LYS A 76 -11.77 6.52 18.49
N PHE A 77 -10.47 6.56 18.24
CA PHE A 77 -9.72 7.82 18.13
C PHE A 77 -9.84 8.49 16.75
N MET A 78 -10.16 7.74 15.70
CA MET A 78 -10.25 8.27 14.33
C MET A 78 -11.30 9.39 14.20
N ILE A 79 -12.52 9.17 14.70
CA ILE A 79 -13.63 10.13 14.58
C ILE A 79 -13.29 11.49 15.25
N PRO A 80 -12.87 11.55 16.53
CA PRO A 80 -12.52 12.82 17.15
C PRO A 80 -11.32 13.50 16.48
N LEU A 81 -10.35 12.72 15.96
CA LEU A 81 -9.19 13.27 15.26
C LEU A 81 -9.56 13.90 13.90
N ILE A 82 -10.51 13.31 13.17
CA ILE A 82 -11.08 13.91 11.95
C ILE A 82 -11.78 15.23 12.28
N LEU A 83 -12.58 15.28 13.37
CA LEU A 83 -13.26 16.51 13.77
C LEU A 83 -12.27 17.62 14.16
N ILE A 84 -11.26 17.29 14.97
CA ILE A 84 -10.23 18.25 15.40
C ILE A 84 -9.41 18.74 14.20
N SER A 85 -8.97 17.85 13.30
CA SER A 85 -8.19 18.22 12.12
C SER A 85 -8.99 19.10 11.15
N THR A 86 -10.28 18.80 10.96
CA THR A 86 -11.17 19.62 10.13
C THR A 86 -11.36 21.01 10.76
N ALA A 87 -11.63 21.09 12.05
CA ALA A 87 -11.78 22.36 12.77
C ALA A 87 -10.49 23.19 12.73
N ALA A 88 -9.33 22.57 12.97
CA ALA A 88 -8.03 23.23 12.87
C ALA A 88 -7.78 23.77 11.45
N GLY A 89 -8.11 23.00 10.41
CA GLY A 89 -8.03 23.45 9.02
C GLY A 89 -8.91 24.66 8.74
N PHE A 90 -10.13 24.70 9.28
CA PHE A 90 -11.03 25.85 9.17
C PHE A 90 -10.48 27.09 9.89
N VAL A 91 -9.96 26.92 11.11
CA VAL A 91 -9.37 28.03 11.89
C VAL A 91 -8.16 28.62 11.16
N ILE A 92 -7.24 27.78 10.68
CA ILE A 92 -6.07 28.22 9.92
C ILE A 92 -6.50 29.02 8.69
N ARG A 93 -7.49 28.52 7.94
CA ARG A 93 -7.99 29.19 6.74
C ARG A 93 -8.69 30.52 7.06
N TYR A 94 -9.38 30.61 8.19
CA TYR A 94 -10.01 31.86 8.66
C TYR A 94 -8.96 32.90 9.08
N VAL A 95 -7.94 32.48 9.82
CA VAL A 95 -6.83 33.35 10.26
C VAL A 95 -6.02 33.87 9.07
N GLN A 96 -5.74 33.01 8.07
CA GLN A 96 -5.05 33.43 6.84
C GLN A 96 -5.84 34.50 6.08
N ARG A 97 -7.15 34.29 5.88
CA ARG A 97 -8.02 35.29 5.22
C ARG A 97 -8.07 36.62 5.97
N ARG A 98 -8.05 36.60 7.31
CA ARG A 98 -8.02 37.83 8.11
C ARG A 98 -6.69 38.58 7.95
N ASN A 99 -5.56 37.87 7.91
CA ASN A 99 -4.25 38.50 7.73
C ASN A 99 -3.99 38.99 6.31
N ASP A 100 -4.60 38.39 5.29
CA ASP A 100 -4.52 38.87 3.91
C ASP A 100 -5.27 40.21 3.71
N HIS A 101 -6.30 40.49 4.52
CA HIS A 101 -7.00 41.79 4.53
C HIS A 101 -6.27 42.89 5.31
N VAL A 102 -5.14 42.60 5.95
CA VAL A 102 -4.37 43.55 6.80
C VAL A 102 -3.02 43.93 6.17
N LYS A 103 -2.72 43.44 4.96
CA LYS A 103 -1.57 43.94 4.21
C LYS A 103 -1.97 45.21 3.42
N PRO A 104 -1.23 46.33 3.56
CA PRO A 104 -1.43 47.52 2.75
C PRO A 104 -1.12 47.28 1.27
#